data_AF-A0A317J2B8-F1
#
_entry.id   AF-A0A317J2B8-F1
#
_cell.length_a   1.000
_cell.length_b   1.000
_cell.length_c   1.000
_cell.angle_alpha   90.00
_cell.angle_beta   90.00
_cell.angle_gamma   90.00
#
_symmetry.space_group_name_H-M   'P 1'
#
loop_
_entity.id
_entity.type
_entity.pdbx_description
1 polymer ?
#
loop_
_entity_poly.entity_id
_entity_poly.type
_entity_poly.pdbx_seq_one_letter_code
_entity_poly.pdbx_strand_id
1 'polypeptide(L)'
;MGKRPAVAMLWTGYALTAVWAMSIRVALGFYPLGEPRPFLLRPFAFSVGLIVANAVTLFFAWKVRGDAPPRTRARTAWLLIAISAAAEIVRYGLLRAAASRLGAPSPGSVPLFPLSAAAGLIATALLLIAFGALWSAFRPLGLGRLGVAHWIGIAAIVATIPVLLKLPAQGAQALGALAPARLPLIVRLQQFDPVLIAGCAIAGIFLVRTGKDAGRGPLAAGFRCVGLFGLVRMAALVVPLIPVSGIQWIEVPATGAGIASDWLITLAVYYRWRLTIESRELTARLAPD
;
A
#
# COMPACT_ATOMS: atom_id res chain seq x y z
N MET A 1 -30.00 -6.20 -9.51
CA MET A 1 -29.47 -6.88 -8.31
C MET A 1 -27.96 -7.09 -8.47
N GLY A 2 -27.12 -6.75 -7.46
CA GLY A 2 -25.72 -7.23 -7.40
C GLY A 2 -24.54 -6.24 -7.39
N LYS A 3 -24.70 -4.92 -7.18
CA LYS A 3 -23.56 -3.95 -7.17
C LYS A 3 -22.91 -3.69 -5.80
N ARG A 4 -23.61 -3.97 -4.69
CA ARG A 4 -23.08 -3.95 -3.31
C ARG A 4 -22.21 -5.17 -2.87
N PRO A 5 -22.43 -6.41 -3.36
CA PRO A 5 -21.73 -7.59 -2.83
C PRO A 5 -20.23 -7.59 -3.15
N ALA A 6 -19.82 -7.09 -4.32
CA ALA A 6 -18.40 -7.04 -4.69
C ALA A 6 -17.59 -6.04 -3.85
N VAL A 7 -18.14 -4.84 -3.60
CA VAL A 7 -17.50 -3.86 -2.69
C VAL A 7 -17.41 -4.42 -1.28
N ALA A 8 -18.49 -5.05 -0.79
CA ALA A 8 -18.50 -5.70 0.51
C ALA A 8 -17.44 -6.81 0.60
N MET A 9 -17.32 -7.66 -0.43
CA MET A 9 -16.32 -8.72 -0.50
C MET A 9 -14.88 -8.18 -0.44
N LEU A 10 -14.58 -7.07 -1.11
CA LEU A 10 -13.26 -6.43 -1.05
C LEU A 10 -12.97 -5.83 0.34
N TRP A 11 -13.96 -5.22 0.98
CA TRP A 11 -13.84 -4.77 2.37
C TRP A 11 -13.69 -5.93 3.35
N THR A 12 -14.37 -7.06 3.11
CA THR A 12 -14.17 -8.30 3.86
C THR A 12 -12.75 -8.82 3.69
N GLY A 13 -12.19 -8.76 2.47
CA GLY A 13 -10.77 -9.06 2.22
C GLY A 13 -9.82 -8.19 3.05
N TYR A 14 -10.06 -6.87 3.08
CA TYR A 14 -9.34 -5.93 3.95
C TYR A 14 -9.46 -6.32 5.43
N ALA A 15 -10.68 -6.50 5.92
CA ALA A 15 -10.96 -6.80 7.33
C ALA A 15 -10.34 -8.13 7.78
N LEU A 16 -10.51 -9.20 6.99
CA LEU A 16 -9.92 -10.50 7.29
C LEU A 16 -8.39 -10.43 7.30
N THR A 17 -7.79 -9.73 6.34
CA THR A 17 -6.33 -9.54 6.30
C THR A 17 -5.85 -8.76 7.52
N ALA A 18 -6.58 -7.71 7.91
CA ALA A 18 -6.24 -6.88 9.07
C ALA A 18 -6.37 -7.66 10.39
N VAL A 19 -7.52 -8.31 10.63
CA VAL A 19 -7.76 -9.12 11.84
C VAL A 19 -6.75 -10.25 11.95
N TRP A 20 -6.47 -10.96 10.86
CA TRP A 20 -5.51 -12.04 10.89
C TRP A 20 -4.08 -11.54 11.19
N ALA A 21 -3.69 -10.39 10.63
CA ALA A 21 -2.42 -9.74 10.96
C ALA A 21 -2.33 -9.31 12.43
N MET A 22 -3.45 -8.83 13.01
CA MET A 22 -3.54 -8.52 14.44
C MET A 22 -3.35 -9.77 15.30
N SER A 23 -4.06 -10.87 14.98
CA SER A 23 -4.00 -12.12 15.75
C SER A 23 -2.59 -12.71 15.81
N ILE A 24 -1.83 -12.61 14.71
CA ILE A 24 -0.43 -13.03 14.68
C ILE A 24 0.42 -12.18 15.61
N ARG A 25 0.26 -10.85 15.54
CA ARG A 25 1.06 -9.95 16.35
C ARG A 25 0.80 -10.17 17.83
N VAL A 26 -0.45 -10.45 18.19
CA VAL A 26 -0.85 -10.86 19.54
C VAL A 26 -0.20 -12.20 19.92
N ALA A 27 -0.30 -13.23 19.07
CA ALA A 27 0.29 -14.54 19.33
C ALA A 27 1.83 -14.50 19.50
N LEU A 28 2.51 -13.67 18.72
CA LEU A 28 3.96 -13.45 18.84
C LEU A 28 4.35 -12.58 20.04
N GLY A 29 3.43 -11.78 20.57
CA GLY A 29 3.62 -10.99 21.79
C GLY A 29 3.58 -11.81 23.08
N PHE A 30 3.00 -13.03 23.05
CA PHE A 30 2.91 -13.95 24.20
C PHE A 30 4.13 -14.87 24.36
N TYR A 31 5.04 -14.92 23.39
CA TYR A 31 6.34 -15.59 23.53
C TYR A 31 7.40 -14.58 23.97
N PRO A 32 8.02 -14.74 25.15
CA PRO A 32 9.01 -13.78 25.64
C PRO A 32 10.29 -13.91 24.79
N LEU A 33 10.61 -12.87 24.02
CA LEU A 33 11.88 -12.76 23.30
C LEU A 33 12.53 -11.43 23.66
N GLY A 34 13.61 -11.50 24.43
CA GLY A 34 14.51 -10.40 24.74
C GLY A 34 15.40 -9.99 23.56
N GLU A 35 14.85 -9.98 22.34
CA GLU A 35 15.60 -9.63 21.13
C GLU A 35 15.02 -8.42 20.38
N PRO A 36 15.90 -7.63 19.76
CA PRO A 36 15.58 -6.32 19.23
C PRO A 36 14.63 -6.42 18.04
N ARG A 37 13.43 -5.86 18.19
CA ARG A 37 12.34 -5.90 17.21
C ARG A 37 12.66 -5.07 15.96
N PRO A 38 12.92 -5.67 14.79
CA PRO A 38 13.10 -4.92 13.56
C PRO A 38 11.94 -5.27 12.61
N PHE A 39 10.81 -4.56 12.70
CA PHE A 39 9.83 -4.33 11.61
C PHE A 39 9.41 -5.49 10.64
N LEU A 40 9.68 -6.76 10.92
CA LEU A 40 9.64 -7.85 9.93
C LEU A 40 9.08 -9.13 10.54
N LEU A 41 7.76 -9.18 10.73
CA LEU A 41 7.07 -10.42 11.07
C LEU A 41 5.81 -10.51 10.19
N ARG A 42 5.84 -11.40 9.17
CA ARG A 42 4.71 -11.63 8.23
C ARG A 42 4.58 -13.14 7.93
N PRO A 43 3.57 -13.87 8.48
CA PRO A 43 3.46 -15.33 8.35
C PRO A 43 2.81 -15.86 7.06
N PHE A 44 2.77 -17.16 6.85
CA PHE A 44 2.52 -17.82 5.57
C PHE A 44 1.17 -17.48 4.87
N ALA A 45 0.06 -17.32 5.61
CA ALA A 45 -1.24 -16.94 5.02
C ALA A 45 -1.35 -15.43 4.66
N PHE A 46 -0.40 -14.61 5.14
CA PHE A 46 -0.24 -13.20 4.82
C PHE A 46 -0.06 -13.00 3.32
N SER A 47 0.78 -13.86 2.74
CA SER A 47 1.16 -13.77 1.33
C SER A 47 -0.02 -14.08 0.43
N VAL A 48 -0.89 -15.04 0.77
CA VAL A 48 -2.02 -15.43 -0.09
C VAL A 48 -3.04 -14.30 -0.21
N GLY A 49 -3.48 -13.72 0.91
CA GLY A 49 -4.46 -12.61 0.88
C GLY A 49 -3.94 -11.40 0.10
N LEU A 50 -2.65 -11.08 0.24
CA LEU A 50 -2.04 -9.94 -0.45
C LEU A 50 -1.67 -10.26 -1.91
N ILE A 51 -1.30 -11.50 -2.22
CA ILE A 51 -1.16 -11.97 -3.61
C ILE A 51 -2.52 -11.88 -4.31
N VAL A 52 -3.61 -12.30 -3.65
CA VAL A 52 -4.97 -12.17 -4.19
C VAL A 52 -5.33 -10.70 -4.39
N ALA A 53 -5.13 -9.84 -3.39
CA ALA A 53 -5.39 -8.41 -3.52
C ALA A 53 -4.65 -7.80 -4.72
N ASN A 54 -3.35 -8.11 -4.86
CA ASN A 54 -2.53 -7.61 -5.96
C ASN A 54 -2.87 -8.25 -7.31
N ALA A 55 -3.28 -9.52 -7.37
CA ALA A 55 -3.76 -10.16 -8.59
C ALA A 55 -5.06 -9.50 -9.09
N VAL A 56 -5.98 -9.20 -8.17
CA VAL A 56 -7.22 -8.48 -8.48
C VAL A 56 -6.92 -7.04 -8.93
N THR A 57 -6.01 -6.35 -8.24
CA THR A 57 -5.51 -5.02 -8.65
C THR A 57 -4.92 -5.05 -10.05
N LEU A 58 -4.02 -5.99 -10.33
CA LEU A 58 -3.38 -6.19 -11.64
C LEU A 58 -4.44 -6.37 -12.74
N PHE A 59 -5.40 -7.27 -12.53
CA PHE A 59 -6.45 -7.55 -13.49
C PHE A 59 -7.30 -6.32 -13.81
N PHE A 60 -7.82 -5.63 -12.79
CA PHE A 60 -8.66 -4.46 -13.03
C PHE A 60 -7.86 -3.26 -13.56
N ALA A 61 -6.61 -3.06 -13.11
CA ALA A 61 -5.79 -1.95 -13.58
C ALA A 61 -5.44 -2.13 -15.05
N TRP A 62 -5.18 -3.38 -15.47
CA TRP A 62 -4.98 -3.71 -16.87
C TRP A 62 -6.23 -3.45 -17.73
N LYS A 63 -7.42 -3.83 -17.25
CA LYS A 63 -8.68 -3.52 -17.95
C LYS A 63 -8.90 -2.01 -18.08
N VAL A 64 -8.80 -1.27 -16.98
CA VAL A 64 -8.96 0.19 -16.95
C VAL A 64 -7.95 0.89 -17.86
N ARG A 65 -6.71 0.38 -17.92
CA ARG A 65 -5.68 0.86 -18.86
C ARG A 65 -6.14 0.68 -20.32
N GLY A 66 -6.71 -0.47 -20.67
CA GLY A 66 -7.21 -0.76 -22.01
C GLY A 66 -8.29 0.22 -22.46
N ASP A 67 -9.08 0.72 -21.52
CA ASP A 67 -10.17 1.67 -21.78
C ASP A 67 -9.71 3.13 -21.87
N ALA A 68 -8.48 3.43 -21.45
CA ALA A 68 -7.92 4.78 -21.49
C ALA A 68 -7.31 5.09 -22.88
N PRO A 69 -7.52 6.30 -23.43
CA PRO A 69 -6.96 6.67 -24.72
C PRO A 69 -5.43 6.52 -24.74
N PRO A 70 -4.84 6.11 -25.89
CA PRO A 70 -3.40 5.95 -26.02
C PRO A 70 -2.67 7.26 -25.70
N ARG A 71 -1.45 7.14 -25.16
CA ARG A 71 -0.57 8.28 -24.80
C ARG A 71 -1.12 9.25 -23.74
N THR A 72 -2.18 8.88 -23.01
CA THR A 72 -2.67 9.70 -21.88
C THR A 72 -1.95 9.38 -20.57
N ARG A 73 -1.81 10.39 -19.70
CA ARG A 73 -1.24 10.22 -18.35
C ARG A 73 -2.05 9.23 -17.50
N ALA A 74 -3.37 9.19 -17.68
CA ALA A 74 -4.25 8.22 -17.03
C ALA A 74 -3.87 6.78 -17.43
N ARG A 75 -3.66 6.51 -18.73
CA ARG A 75 -3.24 5.19 -19.21
C ARG A 75 -1.90 4.77 -18.62
N THR A 76 -0.94 5.69 -18.56
CA THR A 76 0.37 5.45 -17.92
C THR A 76 0.21 5.13 -16.44
N ALA A 77 -0.63 5.87 -15.71
CA ALA A 77 -0.85 5.62 -14.29
C ALA A 77 -1.43 4.22 -14.01
N TRP A 78 -2.44 3.79 -14.78
CA TRP A 78 -3.01 2.45 -14.61
C TRP A 78 -2.04 1.33 -14.98
N LEU A 79 -1.17 1.56 -15.97
CA LEU A 79 -0.07 0.64 -16.27
C LEU A 79 0.92 0.54 -15.11
N LEU A 80 1.32 1.66 -14.51
CA LEU A 80 2.24 1.68 -13.37
C LEU A 80 1.64 0.99 -12.14
N ILE A 81 0.34 1.17 -11.88
CA ILE A 81 -0.38 0.43 -10.81
C ILE A 81 -0.37 -1.07 -11.10
N ALA A 82 -0.62 -1.48 -12.35
CA ALA A 82 -0.57 -2.88 -12.74
C ALA A 82 0.82 -3.49 -12.54
N ILE A 83 1.88 -2.81 -13.00
CA ILE A 83 3.27 -3.28 -12.84
C ILE A 83 3.66 -3.31 -11.36
N SER A 84 3.25 -2.31 -10.57
CA SER A 84 3.45 -2.33 -9.11
C SER A 84 2.80 -3.55 -8.47
N ALA A 85 1.57 -3.89 -8.85
CA ALA A 85 0.88 -5.05 -8.30
C ALA A 85 1.60 -6.35 -8.68
N ALA A 86 2.12 -6.45 -9.91
CA ALA A 86 2.95 -7.59 -10.32
C ALA A 86 4.25 -7.69 -9.49
N ALA A 87 4.93 -6.56 -9.24
CA ALA A 87 6.12 -6.52 -8.39
C ALA A 87 5.83 -6.97 -6.94
N GLU A 88 4.67 -6.58 -6.38
CA GLU A 88 4.21 -7.04 -5.07
C GLU A 88 3.91 -8.55 -5.06
N ILE A 89 3.28 -9.10 -6.10
CA ILE A 89 3.07 -10.55 -6.22
C ILE A 89 4.42 -11.28 -6.19
N VAL A 90 5.40 -10.81 -6.96
CA VAL A 90 6.76 -11.38 -6.97
C VAL A 90 7.39 -11.30 -5.59
N ARG A 91 7.31 -10.14 -4.93
CA ARG A 91 7.85 -9.95 -3.58
C ARG A 91 7.25 -10.95 -2.59
N TYR A 92 5.93 -11.09 -2.56
CA TYR A 92 5.25 -12.02 -1.67
C TYR A 92 5.56 -13.49 -2.02
N GLY A 93 5.69 -13.81 -3.31
CA GLY A 93 6.13 -15.12 -3.78
C GLY A 93 7.54 -15.48 -3.32
N LEU A 94 8.49 -14.56 -3.43
CA LEU A 94 9.87 -14.73 -2.95
C LEU A 94 9.93 -14.96 -1.44
N LEU A 95 9.20 -14.15 -0.67
CA LEU A 95 9.12 -14.29 0.79
C LEU A 95 8.54 -15.66 1.18
N ARG A 96 7.48 -16.10 0.50
CA ARG A 96 6.87 -17.42 0.73
C ARG A 96 7.82 -18.57 0.39
N ALA A 97 8.48 -18.51 -0.77
CA ALA A 97 9.40 -19.56 -1.21
C ALA A 97 10.60 -19.71 -0.26
N ALA A 98 11.09 -18.60 0.27
CA ALA A 98 12.18 -18.63 1.23
C ALA A 98 11.77 -19.19 2.60
N ALA A 99 10.56 -18.86 3.06
CA ALA A 99 9.95 -19.45 4.26
C ALA A 99 9.94 -20.98 4.23
N SER A 100 9.42 -21.53 3.12
CA SER A 100 9.31 -22.98 2.95
C SER A 100 10.67 -23.67 2.90
N ARG A 101 11.71 -23.02 2.35
CA ARG A 101 13.05 -23.60 2.24
C ARG A 101 13.79 -23.66 3.58
N LEU A 102 13.49 -22.76 4.50
CA LEU A 102 14.19 -22.66 5.78
C LEU A 102 13.51 -23.44 6.91
N GLY A 103 12.49 -24.26 6.60
CA GLY A 103 11.69 -24.97 7.61
C GLY A 103 11.06 -24.02 8.63
N ALA A 104 10.99 -22.74 8.29
CA ALA A 104 10.67 -21.68 9.21
C ALA A 104 9.14 -21.72 9.43
N PRO A 105 8.66 -21.72 10.69
CA PRO A 105 7.22 -21.75 10.97
C PRO A 105 6.50 -20.54 10.39
N SER A 106 7.26 -19.49 10.00
CA SER A 106 6.74 -18.35 9.28
C SER A 106 7.77 -17.75 8.29
N PRO A 107 7.34 -17.18 7.15
CA PRO A 107 8.16 -16.29 6.33
C PRO A 107 8.78 -15.10 7.07
N GLY A 108 8.31 -14.80 8.29
CA GLY A 108 8.81 -13.72 9.15
C GLY A 108 10.08 -14.07 9.93
N SER A 109 10.47 -15.34 10.04
CA SER A 109 11.75 -15.74 10.65
C SER A 109 12.86 -15.89 9.62
N VAL A 110 12.62 -15.44 8.38
CA VAL A 110 13.58 -15.50 7.29
C VAL A 110 14.21 -14.12 7.08
N PRO A 111 15.55 -14.00 7.08
CA PRO A 111 16.20 -12.72 6.79
C PRO A 111 15.71 -12.18 5.45
N LEU A 112 15.36 -10.89 5.41
CA LEU A 112 14.97 -10.21 4.17
C LEU A 112 16.01 -10.46 3.08
N PHE A 113 15.57 -10.93 1.92
CA PHE A 113 16.44 -11.05 0.76
C PHE A 113 16.51 -9.72 0.02
N PRO A 114 17.68 -9.31 -0.47
CA PRO A 114 17.84 -8.09 -1.27
C PRO A 114 16.82 -7.99 -2.42
N LEU A 115 16.52 -9.11 -3.08
CA LEU A 115 15.53 -9.17 -4.16
C LEU A 115 14.10 -8.83 -3.69
N SER A 116 13.70 -9.32 -2.51
CA SER A 116 12.38 -9.01 -1.94
C SER A 116 12.26 -7.54 -1.49
N ALA A 117 13.34 -6.98 -0.93
CA ALA A 117 13.41 -5.57 -0.56
C ALA A 117 13.38 -4.67 -1.82
N ALA A 118 14.15 -5.02 -2.85
CA ALA A 118 14.15 -4.30 -4.12
C ALA A 118 12.78 -4.33 -4.81
N ALA A 119 12.10 -5.49 -4.83
CA ALA A 119 10.76 -5.62 -5.40
C ALA A 119 9.74 -4.72 -4.69
N GLY A 120 9.80 -4.62 -3.37
CA GLY A 120 8.91 -3.73 -2.59
C GLY A 120 9.20 -2.25 -2.82
N LEU A 121 10.49 -1.89 -2.92
CA LEU A 121 10.90 -0.53 -3.25
C LEU A 121 10.39 -0.13 -4.65
N ILE A 122 10.60 -0.99 -5.65
CA ILE A 122 10.15 -0.77 -7.03
C ILE A 122 8.62 -0.62 -7.05
N ALA A 123 7.88 -1.50 -6.38
CA ALA A 123 6.42 -1.40 -6.30
C ALA A 123 5.98 -0.04 -5.74
N THR A 124 6.54 0.37 -4.60
CA THR A 124 6.17 1.64 -3.96
C THR A 124 6.56 2.85 -4.81
N ALA A 125 7.72 2.83 -5.45
CA ALA A 125 8.14 3.87 -6.39
C ALA A 125 7.19 3.98 -7.59
N LEU A 126 6.77 2.84 -8.15
CA LEU A 126 5.80 2.80 -9.25
C LEU A 126 4.44 3.36 -8.82
N LEU A 127 3.96 3.05 -7.61
CA LEU A 127 2.71 3.64 -7.07
C LEU A 127 2.83 5.15 -6.90
N LEU A 128 3.94 5.65 -6.38
CA LEU A 128 4.17 7.09 -6.24
C LEU A 128 4.09 7.79 -7.59
N ILE A 129 4.79 7.27 -8.61
CA ILE A 129 4.76 7.82 -9.96
C ILE A 129 3.34 7.72 -10.53
N ALA A 130 2.63 6.61 -10.30
CA ALA A 130 1.25 6.44 -10.75
C ALA A 130 0.29 7.46 -10.13
N PHE A 131 0.40 7.72 -8.83
CA PHE A 131 -0.45 8.69 -8.14
C PHE A 131 -0.16 10.12 -8.62
N GLY A 132 1.11 10.45 -8.85
CA GLY A 132 1.49 11.71 -9.50
C GLY A 132 0.94 11.83 -10.92
N ALA A 133 0.97 10.75 -11.71
CA ALA A 133 0.41 10.70 -13.05
C ALA A 133 -1.13 10.84 -13.03
N LEU A 134 -1.83 10.22 -12.06
CA LEU A 134 -3.26 10.42 -11.85
C LEU A 134 -3.56 11.87 -11.52
N TRP A 135 -2.91 12.44 -10.50
CA TRP A 135 -3.16 13.82 -10.08
C TRP A 135 -2.92 14.81 -11.23
N SER A 136 -1.81 14.67 -11.95
CA SER A 136 -1.47 15.52 -13.09
C SER A 136 -2.42 15.38 -14.30
N ALA A 137 -3.21 14.30 -14.38
CA ALA A 137 -4.26 14.15 -15.39
C ALA A 137 -5.51 14.99 -15.06
N PHE A 138 -5.79 15.24 -13.77
CA PHE A 138 -6.95 16.04 -13.33
C PHE A 138 -6.60 17.50 -13.04
N ARG A 139 -5.31 17.83 -12.87
CA ARG A 139 -4.84 19.20 -12.63
C ARG A 139 -5.31 20.22 -13.69
N PRO A 140 -5.35 19.92 -15.01
CA PRO A 140 -5.83 20.87 -16.01
C PRO A 140 -7.30 21.26 -15.85
N LEU A 141 -8.11 20.44 -15.17
CA LEU A 141 -9.52 20.71 -14.90
C LEU A 141 -9.73 21.65 -13.70
N GLY A 142 -8.66 22.22 -13.13
CA GLY A 142 -8.72 23.09 -11.97
C GLY A 142 -9.02 22.38 -10.65
N LEU A 143 -9.14 21.04 -10.66
CA LEU A 143 -9.41 20.22 -9.48
C LEU A 143 -8.16 20.00 -8.63
N GLY A 144 -8.33 19.85 -7.32
CA GLY A 144 -7.25 19.48 -6.40
C GLY A 144 -6.51 20.66 -5.77
N ARG A 145 -7.13 21.84 -5.67
CA ARG A 145 -6.53 23.00 -4.98
C ARG A 145 -6.44 22.73 -3.48
N LEU A 146 -5.24 22.78 -2.93
CA LEU A 146 -4.99 22.54 -1.51
C LEU A 146 -5.27 23.79 -0.67
N GLY A 147 -6.02 23.61 0.41
CA GLY A 147 -6.15 24.60 1.49
C GLY A 147 -5.10 24.40 2.60
N VAL A 148 -5.00 25.36 3.53
CA VAL A 148 -4.01 25.39 4.63
C VAL A 148 -3.95 24.08 5.43
N ALA A 149 -5.10 23.49 5.79
CA ALA A 149 -5.15 22.23 6.53
C ALA A 149 -4.43 21.05 5.82
N HIS A 150 -4.42 21.03 4.48
CA HIS A 150 -3.71 20.00 3.72
C HIS A 150 -2.20 20.22 3.79
N TRP A 151 -1.75 21.47 3.77
CA TRP A 151 -0.34 21.81 3.93
C TRP A 151 0.18 21.48 5.33
N ILE A 152 -0.64 21.69 6.37
CA ILE A 152 -0.33 21.23 7.73
C ILE A 152 -0.16 19.71 7.75
N GLY A 153 -1.07 18.96 7.12
CA GLY A 153 -0.96 17.51 7.00
C GLY A 153 0.29 17.05 6.24
N ILE A 154 0.65 17.73 5.14
CA ILE A 154 1.88 17.46 4.38
C ILE A 154 3.11 17.74 5.24
N ALA A 155 3.13 18.87 5.95
CA ALA A 155 4.23 19.23 6.86
C ALA A 155 4.39 18.18 7.97
N ALA A 156 3.28 17.69 8.55
CA ALA A 156 3.29 16.62 9.53
C ALA A 156 3.89 15.32 8.96
N ILE A 157 3.49 14.91 7.75
CA ILE A 157 4.08 13.74 7.07
C ILE A 157 5.59 13.93 6.88
N VAL A 158 6.02 15.07 6.35
CA VAL A 158 7.44 15.36 6.11
C VAL A 158 8.25 15.35 7.41
N ALA A 159 7.70 15.91 8.50
CA ALA A 159 8.34 15.94 9.80
C ALA A 159 8.61 14.53 10.39
N THR A 160 7.86 13.50 9.98
CA THR A 160 8.10 12.12 10.43
C THR A 160 9.28 11.43 9.72
N ILE A 161 9.68 11.91 8.53
CA ILE A 161 10.71 11.26 7.70
C ILE A 161 12.06 11.13 8.44
N PRO A 162 12.63 12.17 9.08
CA PRO A 162 13.92 12.07 9.74
C PRO A 162 13.96 11.02 10.86
N VAL A 163 12.83 10.80 11.55
CA VAL A 163 12.71 9.77 12.59
C VAL A 163 12.68 8.38 11.95
N LEU A 164 11.91 8.23 10.88
CA LEU A 164 11.80 6.95 10.14
C LEU A 164 13.11 6.53 9.47
N LEU A 165 13.95 7.48 9.04
CA LEU A 165 15.26 7.18 8.44
C LEU A 165 16.26 6.57 9.45
N LYS A 166 16.06 6.77 10.76
CA LYS A 166 16.92 6.22 11.81
C LYS A 166 16.57 4.78 12.18
N LEU A 167 15.35 4.32 11.88
CA LEU A 167 14.85 2.98 12.20
C LEU A 167 15.68 1.84 11.59
N PRO A 168 16.00 1.84 10.29
CA PRO A 168 16.76 0.74 9.68
C PRO A 168 18.16 0.60 10.28
N ALA A 169 18.78 1.72 10.67
CA ALA A 169 20.10 1.71 11.29
C ALA A 169 20.08 1.10 12.70
N GLN A 170 19.04 1.41 13.49
CA GLN A 170 18.85 0.84 14.83
C GLN A 170 18.54 -0.67 14.77
N GLY A 171 17.68 -1.10 13.84
CA GLY A 171 17.38 -2.51 13.61
C GLY A 171 18.56 -3.32 13.03
N ALA A 172 19.44 -2.67 12.27
CA ALA A 172 20.64 -3.29 11.71
C ALA A 172 21.74 -3.52 12.74
N GLN A 173 21.94 -2.60 13.68
CA GLN A 173 22.88 -2.80 14.79
C GLN A 173 22.50 -4.00 15.64
N ALA A 174 21.19 -4.22 15.78
CA ALA A 174 20.57 -5.34 16.44
C ALA A 174 20.76 -6.69 15.71
N LEU A 175 20.67 -6.70 14.37
CA LEU A 175 20.81 -7.88 13.51
C LEU A 175 22.26 -8.17 13.08
N GLY A 176 23.18 -7.24 13.29
CA GLY A 176 24.58 -7.32 12.88
C GLY A 176 25.34 -8.52 13.44
N ALA A 177 24.84 -9.14 14.52
CA ALA A 177 25.39 -10.37 15.09
C ALA A 177 25.13 -11.63 14.23
N LEU A 178 24.15 -11.63 13.31
CA LEU A 178 23.65 -12.84 12.64
C LEU A 178 23.98 -12.94 11.13
N ALA A 179 24.30 -11.84 10.43
CA ALA A 179 24.58 -11.88 8.98
C ALA A 179 25.38 -10.66 8.42
N PRO A 180 26.67 -10.51 8.73
CA PRO A 180 27.43 -9.28 8.50
C PRO A 180 27.58 -8.85 7.02
N ALA A 181 27.61 -9.79 6.07
CA ALA A 181 27.97 -9.47 4.67
C ALA A 181 26.82 -8.89 3.80
N ARG A 182 25.55 -9.09 4.17
CA ARG A 182 24.37 -8.69 3.35
C ARG A 182 23.61 -7.49 3.92
N LEU A 183 23.91 -7.10 5.15
CA LEU A 183 23.26 -6.03 5.89
C LEU A 183 23.30 -4.65 5.20
N PRO A 184 24.42 -4.18 4.61
CA PRO A 184 24.54 -2.79 4.15
C PRO A 184 23.56 -2.44 3.03
N LEU A 185 23.36 -3.35 2.07
CA LEU A 185 22.45 -3.14 0.94
C LEU A 185 20.99 -3.16 1.38
N ILE A 186 20.61 -4.10 2.25
CA ILE A 186 19.23 -4.21 2.77
C ILE A 186 18.88 -2.97 3.58
N VAL A 187 19.78 -2.50 4.45
CA VAL A 187 19.60 -1.28 5.24
C VAL A 187 19.42 -0.05 4.35
N ARG A 188 20.25 0.10 3.32
CA ARG A 188 20.09 1.19 2.35
C ARG A 188 18.74 1.13 1.64
N LEU A 189 18.31 -0.04 1.16
CA LEU A 189 17.01 -0.20 0.51
C LEU A 189 15.85 0.12 1.46
N GLN A 190 15.96 -0.27 2.73
CA GLN A 190 14.96 0.01 3.76
C GLN A 190 14.89 1.49 4.16
N GLN A 191 15.98 2.26 4.03
CA GLN A 191 15.96 3.70 4.29
C GLN A 191 15.14 4.47 3.25
N PHE A 192 15.03 3.98 2.02
CA PHE A 192 14.24 4.64 0.98
C PHE A 192 12.74 4.37 1.08
N ASP A 193 12.32 3.26 1.70
CA ASP A 193 10.91 2.87 1.80
C ASP A 193 10.04 3.91 2.54
N PRO A 194 10.43 4.44 3.71
CA PRO A 194 9.67 5.50 4.38
C PRO A 194 9.48 6.77 3.54
N VAL A 195 10.49 7.14 2.74
CA VAL A 195 10.44 8.33 1.88
C VAL A 195 9.42 8.13 0.75
N LEU A 196 9.42 6.95 0.13
CA LEU A 196 8.47 6.60 -0.92
C LEU A 196 7.04 6.52 -0.38
N ILE A 197 6.85 5.93 0.81
CA ILE A 197 5.54 5.85 1.46
C ILE A 197 5.04 7.25 1.86
N ALA A 198 5.92 8.13 2.36
CA ALA A 198 5.57 9.53 2.61
C ALA A 198 5.13 10.24 1.33
N GLY A 199 5.84 10.02 0.22
CA GLY A 199 5.45 10.50 -1.11
C GLY A 199 4.06 10.00 -1.51
N CYS A 200 3.77 8.72 -1.32
CA CYS A 200 2.46 8.13 -1.61
C CYS A 200 1.35 8.75 -0.75
N ALA A 201 1.60 9.01 0.53
CA ALA A 201 0.65 9.68 1.42
C ALA A 201 0.37 11.12 0.97
N ILE A 202 1.41 11.87 0.61
CA ILE A 202 1.28 13.24 0.09
C ILE A 202 0.49 13.24 -1.22
N ALA A 203 0.85 12.39 -2.18
CA ALA A 203 0.11 12.22 -3.43
C ALA A 203 -1.36 11.82 -3.18
N GLY A 204 -1.58 10.98 -2.17
CA GLY A 204 -2.90 10.62 -1.66
C GLY A 204 -3.73 11.81 -1.18
N ILE A 205 -3.12 12.77 -0.46
CA ILE A 205 -3.80 14.01 -0.04
C ILE A 205 -4.28 14.81 -1.25
N PHE A 206 -3.43 14.98 -2.27
CA PHE A 206 -3.81 15.65 -3.52
C PHE A 206 -4.99 14.94 -4.20
N LEU A 207 -4.94 13.62 -4.33
CA LEU A 207 -5.99 12.82 -4.95
C LEU A 207 -7.30 12.88 -4.15
N VAL A 208 -7.26 12.80 -2.82
CA VAL A 208 -8.44 12.97 -1.96
C VAL A 208 -9.08 14.32 -2.20
N ARG A 209 -8.28 15.39 -2.32
CA ARG A 209 -8.79 16.73 -2.60
C ARG A 209 -9.41 16.81 -3.99
N THR A 210 -8.74 16.28 -5.02
CA THR A 210 -9.30 16.15 -6.37
C THR A 210 -10.63 15.39 -6.35
N GLY A 211 -10.73 14.33 -5.55
CA GLY A 211 -11.97 13.56 -5.39
C GLY A 211 -13.08 14.32 -4.68
N LYS A 212 -12.75 15.18 -3.71
CA LYS A 212 -13.74 16.08 -3.09
C LYS A 212 -14.27 17.10 -4.10
N ASP A 213 -13.39 17.68 -4.92
CA ASP A 213 -13.78 18.67 -5.94
C ASP A 213 -14.60 18.04 -7.07
N ALA A 214 -14.33 16.78 -7.43
CA ALA A 214 -15.12 16.01 -8.38
C ALA A 214 -16.50 15.57 -7.83
N GLY A 215 -16.82 15.83 -6.56
CA GLY A 215 -18.12 15.55 -5.96
C GLY A 215 -18.29 14.13 -5.42
N ARG A 216 -19.53 13.61 -5.47
CA ARG A 216 -19.86 12.24 -5.02
C ARG A 216 -19.85 11.30 -6.22
N GLY A 217 -19.19 10.14 -6.09
CA GLY A 217 -19.20 9.11 -7.13
C GLY A 217 -18.07 8.09 -6.98
N PRO A 218 -18.02 7.06 -7.85
CA PRO A 218 -17.00 6.02 -7.83
C PRO A 218 -15.57 6.58 -7.95
N LEU A 219 -15.35 7.62 -8.77
CA LEU A 219 -14.04 8.26 -8.90
C LEU A 219 -13.55 8.85 -7.58
N ALA A 220 -14.42 9.60 -6.89
CA ALA A 220 -14.11 10.20 -5.59
C ALA A 220 -13.86 9.13 -4.52
N ALA A 221 -14.62 8.03 -4.54
CA ALA A 221 -14.39 6.89 -3.65
C ALA A 221 -13.02 6.24 -3.92
N GLY A 222 -12.64 6.08 -5.19
CA GLY A 222 -11.34 5.54 -5.58
C GLY A 222 -10.18 6.39 -5.08
N PHE A 223 -10.24 7.72 -5.25
CA PHE A 223 -9.21 8.62 -4.73
C PHE A 223 -9.13 8.63 -3.20
N ARG A 224 -10.25 8.47 -2.50
CA ARG A 224 -10.23 8.31 -1.04
C ARG A 224 -9.50 7.03 -0.63
N CYS A 225 -9.70 5.93 -1.35
CA CYS A 225 -8.97 4.69 -1.07
C CYS A 225 -7.46 4.84 -1.29
N VAL A 226 -7.02 5.57 -2.33
CA VAL A 226 -5.60 5.89 -2.54
C VAL A 226 -5.04 6.77 -1.41
N GLY A 227 -5.79 7.78 -0.99
CA GLY A 227 -5.39 8.61 0.16
C GLY A 227 -5.27 7.81 1.46
N LEU A 228 -6.27 6.97 1.75
CA LEU A 228 -6.25 6.09 2.91
C LEU A 228 -5.09 5.09 2.86
N PHE A 229 -4.75 4.54 1.69
CA PHE A 229 -3.60 3.66 1.52
C PHE A 229 -2.31 4.31 2.04
N GLY A 230 -1.99 5.52 1.55
CA GLY A 230 -0.77 6.21 1.95
C GLY A 230 -0.76 6.60 3.43
N LEU A 231 -1.89 7.12 3.94
CA LEU A 231 -2.01 7.52 5.35
C LEU A 231 -1.92 6.33 6.30
N VAL A 232 -2.59 5.22 6.00
CA VAL A 232 -2.57 4.01 6.83
C VAL A 232 -1.18 3.37 6.83
N ARG A 233 -0.49 3.36 5.68
CA ARG A 233 0.91 2.90 5.60
C ARG A 233 1.84 3.79 6.42
N MET A 234 1.71 5.11 6.33
CA MET A 234 2.51 6.05 7.15
C MET A 234 2.21 5.88 8.65
N ALA A 235 0.93 5.79 9.03
CA ALA A 235 0.56 5.57 10.43
C ALA A 235 1.16 4.26 10.97
N ALA A 236 1.10 3.17 10.21
CA ALA A 236 1.69 1.88 10.60
C ALA A 236 3.22 1.94 10.79
N LEU A 237 3.92 2.81 10.06
CA LEU A 237 5.35 3.04 10.24
C LEU A 237 5.67 3.90 11.47
N VAL A 238 4.81 4.88 11.77
CA VAL A 238 5.04 5.86 12.84
C VAL A 238 4.60 5.32 14.20
N VAL A 239 3.49 4.57 14.29
CA VAL A 239 2.93 4.11 15.57
C VAL A 239 3.93 3.37 16.47
N PRO A 240 4.80 2.48 15.98
CA PRO A 240 5.81 1.82 16.81
C PRO A 240 6.85 2.77 17.42
N LEU A 241 7.03 3.97 16.85
CA LEU A 241 8.01 4.96 17.27
C LEU A 241 7.49 5.92 18.35
N ILE A 242 6.17 6.00 18.53
CA ILE A 242 5.58 6.89 19.51
C ILE A 242 5.71 6.22 20.89
N PRO A 243 6.05 6.93 21.97
CA PRO A 243 6.10 6.37 23.33
C PRO A 243 4.78 5.71 23.81
N VAL A 244 3.68 5.93 23.09
CA VAL A 244 2.40 5.24 23.24
C VAL A 244 2.45 3.79 22.70
N SER A 245 3.56 3.33 22.10
CA SER A 245 3.73 1.97 21.57
C SER A 245 3.79 0.89 22.65
N GLY A 246 3.94 1.26 23.93
CA GLY A 246 3.65 0.35 25.07
C GLY A 246 2.17 -0.05 25.16
N ILE A 247 1.29 0.64 24.43
CA ILE A 247 -0.14 0.40 24.37
C ILE A 247 -0.48 -0.53 23.20
N GLN A 248 -0.56 -1.83 23.48
CA GLN A 248 -0.81 -2.86 22.46
C GLN A 248 -2.12 -2.64 21.67
N TRP A 249 -3.15 -2.03 22.28
CA TRP A 249 -4.43 -1.77 21.61
C TRP A 249 -4.38 -0.68 20.53
N ILE A 250 -3.27 0.07 20.42
CA ILE A 250 -3.05 1.03 19.32
C ILE A 250 -2.09 0.43 18.29
N GLU A 251 -1.01 -0.19 18.75
CA GLU A 251 0.03 -0.73 17.90
C GLU A 251 -0.45 -1.92 17.05
N VAL A 252 -1.22 -2.83 17.65
CA VAL A 252 -1.73 -4.02 16.97
C VAL A 252 -2.69 -3.65 15.84
N PRO A 253 -3.73 -2.80 16.06
CA PRO A 253 -4.62 -2.41 14.99
C PRO A 253 -3.95 -1.60 13.87
N ALA A 254 -3.05 -0.68 14.22
CA ALA A 254 -2.31 0.12 13.23
C ALA A 254 -1.46 -0.78 12.31
N THR A 255 -0.83 -1.80 12.88
CA THR A 255 -0.05 -2.78 12.12
C THR A 255 -0.94 -3.59 11.19
N GLY A 256 -2.07 -4.11 11.70
CA GLY A 256 -3.03 -4.86 10.90
C GLY A 256 -3.60 -4.05 9.74
N ALA A 257 -3.97 -2.80 10.00
CA ALA A 257 -4.46 -1.88 8.97
C ALA A 257 -3.38 -1.54 7.93
N GLY A 258 -2.14 -1.29 8.38
CA GLY A 258 -0.97 -1.06 7.53
C GLY A 258 -0.72 -2.21 6.55
N ILE A 259 -0.81 -3.43 7.06
CA ILE A 259 -0.67 -4.65 6.28
C ILE A 259 -1.79 -4.80 5.24
N ALA A 260 -3.04 -4.62 5.65
CA ALA A 260 -4.21 -4.81 4.79
C ALA A 260 -4.38 -3.69 3.74
N SER A 261 -3.59 -2.62 3.82
CA SER A 261 -3.74 -1.45 2.96
C SER A 261 -3.67 -1.73 1.45
N ASP A 262 -3.04 -2.82 0.99
CA ASP A 262 -3.03 -3.20 -0.44
C ASP A 262 -4.46 -3.36 -1.01
N TRP A 263 -5.42 -3.79 -0.17
CA TRP A 263 -6.83 -3.88 -0.53
C TRP A 263 -7.46 -2.52 -0.82
N LEU A 264 -6.93 -1.43 -0.26
CA LEU A 264 -7.39 -0.07 -0.56
C LEU A 264 -7.02 0.31 -2.01
N ILE A 265 -5.89 -0.16 -2.52
CA ILE A 265 -5.56 -0.01 -3.94
C ILE A 265 -6.49 -0.87 -4.79
N THR A 266 -6.75 -2.12 -4.38
CA THR A 266 -7.73 -2.98 -5.07
C THR A 266 -9.11 -2.31 -5.17
N LEU A 267 -9.60 -1.75 -4.06
CA LEU A 267 -10.84 -0.97 -4.02
C LEU A 267 -10.78 0.26 -4.94
N ALA A 268 -9.67 1.00 -4.94
CA ALA A 268 -9.50 2.16 -5.80
C ALA A 268 -9.63 1.84 -7.29
N VAL A 269 -8.94 0.77 -7.73
CA VAL A 269 -9.01 0.31 -9.12
C VAL A 269 -10.39 -0.24 -9.45
N TYR A 270 -11.02 -0.98 -8.53
CA TYR A 270 -12.38 -1.51 -8.71
C TYR A 270 -13.40 -0.38 -8.90
N TYR A 271 -13.34 0.67 -8.08
CA TYR A 271 -14.20 1.85 -8.25
C TYR A 271 -14.00 2.55 -9.61
N ARG A 272 -12.76 2.63 -10.10
CA ARG A 272 -12.50 3.18 -11.43
C ARG A 272 -13.06 2.30 -12.55
N TRP A 273 -12.88 0.99 -12.44
CA TRP A 273 -13.41 0.03 -13.41
C TRP A 273 -14.93 0.10 -13.51
N ARG A 274 -15.62 0.20 -12.37
CA ARG A 274 -17.06 0.42 -12.33
C ARG A 274 -17.49 1.66 -13.10
N LEU A 275 -16.76 2.76 -12.97
CA LEU A 275 -17.05 3.98 -13.71
C LEU A 275 -16.93 3.77 -15.23
N THR A 276 -16.01 2.92 -15.68
CA THR A 276 -15.89 2.60 -17.10
C THR A 276 -17.06 1.76 -17.63
N ILE A 277 -17.59 0.83 -16.82
CA ILE A 277 -18.79 0.07 -17.20
C ILE A 277 -19.99 1.01 -17.28
N GLU A 278 -20.19 1.83 -16.23
CA GLU A 278 -21.31 2.76 -16.15
C GLU A 278 -21.26 3.79 -17.30
N SER A 279 -20.08 4.27 -17.70
CA SER A 279 -19.96 5.16 -18.86
C SER A 279 -20.31 4.46 -20.18
N ARG A 280 -19.89 3.20 -20.37
CA ARG A 280 -20.22 2.43 -21.58
C ARG A 280 -21.71 2.14 -21.69
N GLU A 281 -22.35 1.75 -20.59
CA GLU A 281 -23.79 1.53 -20.53
C GLU A 281 -24.55 2.81 -20.87
N LEU A 282 -24.10 3.97 -20.38
CA LEU A 282 -24.70 5.26 -20.70
C LEU A 282 -24.54 5.60 -22.18
N THR A 283 -23.34 5.45 -22.75
CA THR A 283 -23.09 5.71 -24.17
C THR A 283 -23.94 4.82 -25.07
N ALA A 284 -24.08 3.53 -24.73
CA ALA A 284 -24.91 2.59 -25.50
C ALA A 284 -26.39 2.96 -25.46
N ARG A 285 -26.89 3.53 -24.36
CA ARG A 285 -28.29 4.00 -24.25
C ARG A 285 -28.55 5.32 -24.93
N LEU A 286 -27.52 6.13 -25.13
CA LEU A 286 -27.60 7.47 -25.72
C LEU A 286 -27.18 7.48 -27.20
N ALA A 287 -26.69 6.37 -27.73
CA ALA A 287 -26.45 6.23 -29.16
C ALA A 287 -27.82 6.24 -29.87
N PRO A 288 -28.05 7.16 -30.82
CA PRO A 288 -29.25 7.10 -31.66
C PRO A 288 -29.18 5.82 -32.50
N ASP A 289 -30.33 5.14 -32.62
CA ASP A 289 -30.51 4.00 -33.53
C ASP A 289 -30.17 4.39 -34.99
#